data_AF-A0A0C9UW93-F1
#
_entry.id   AF-A0A0C9UW93-F1
#
_cell.length_a   1.000
_cell.length_b   1.000
_cell.length_c   1.000
_cell.angle_alpha   90.00
_cell.angle_beta   90.00
_cell.angle_gamma   90.00
#
_symmetry.space_group_name_H-M   'P 1'
#
loop_
_entity.id
_entity.type
_entity.pdbx_description
1 polymer ?
#
loop_
_entity_poly.entity_id
_entity_poly.type
_entity_poly.pdbx_seq_one_letter_code
_entity_poly.pdbx_strand_id
1 'polypeptide(L)' 'LRDTFVWNVNDPLVTPELFAQSIVDDLKLPSHYANNIARTIHEQLQEHEA' A
#
# COMPACT_ATOMS: atom_id res chain seq x y z
N LEU A 1 -11.54 -4.31 -5.72
CA LEU A 1 -10.60 -3.53 -6.55
C LEU A 1 -9.37 -4.37 -6.77
N ARG A 2 -8.89 -4.51 -8.01
CA ARG A 2 -7.63 -5.20 -8.31
C ARG A 2 -6.72 -4.16 -8.96
N ASP A 3 -5.61 -3.89 -8.30
CA ASP A 3 -4.58 -2.97 -8.79
C ASP A 3 -3.23 -3.70 -8.76
N THR A 4 -2.25 -3.24 -9.55
CA THR A 4 -0.92 -3.83 -9.63
C THR A 4 0.11 -2.73 -9.88
N PHE A 5 1.10 -2.67 -9.01
CA PHE A 5 2.19 -1.70 -9.06
C PHE A 5 3.51 -2.37 -8.71
N VAL A 6 4.61 -1.67 -8.96
CA VAL A 6 5.95 -2.09 -8.55
C VAL A 6 6.33 -1.28 -7.32
N TRP A 7 6.77 -1.94 -6.26
CA TRP A 7 7.21 -1.30 -5.03
C TRP A 7 8.74 -1.28 -4.94
N ASN A 8 9.31 -0.15 -4.54
CA ASN A 8 10.71 -0.05 -4.16
C ASN A 8 10.82 -0.23 -2.64
N VAL A 9 11.34 -1.36 -2.18
CA VAL A 9 11.47 -1.68 -0.75
C VAL A 9 12.39 -0.68 -0.02
N ASN A 10 13.34 -0.08 -0.73
CA ASN A 10 14.29 0.89 -0.17
C ASN A 10 13.84 2.34 -0.34
N ASP A 11 12.55 2.59 -0.65
CA ASP A 11 12.03 3.96 -0.76
C ASP A 11 11.99 4.63 0.63
N PRO A 12 12.72 5.74 0.86
CA PRO A 12 12.74 6.40 2.16
C PRO A 12 11.61 7.43 2.35
N LEU A 13 10.83 7.73 1.31
CA LEU A 13 9.86 8.83 1.29
C LEU A 13 8.42 8.32 1.30
N VAL A 14 8.13 7.26 0.55
CA VAL A 14 6.76 6.75 0.40
C VAL A 14 6.58 5.50 1.23
N THR A 15 5.93 5.63 2.40
CA THR A 15 5.54 4.46 3.19
C THR A 15 4.27 3.80 2.62
N PRO A 16 4.06 2.49 2.86
CA PRO A 16 2.83 1.83 2.43
C PRO A 16 1.55 2.49 2.94
N GLU A 17 1.58 3.10 4.13
CA GLU A 17 0.45 3.87 4.69
C GLU A 17 0.17 5.13 3.90
N LEU A 18 1.22 5.91 3.57
CA LEU A 18 1.08 7.13 2.80
C LEU A 18 0.54 6.82 1.40
N PHE A 19 1.06 5.77 0.77
CA PHE A 19 0.58 5.29 -0.51
C PHE A 19 -0.88 4.83 -0.43
N ALA A 20 -1.23 4.00 0.56
CA ALA A 20 -2.59 3.52 0.76
C ALA A 20 -3.60 4.65 0.97
N GLN A 21 -3.21 5.70 1.72
CA GLN A 21 -4.06 6.88 1.90
C GLN A 21 -4.29 7.61 0.58
N SER A 22 -3.25 7.81 -0.24
CA SER A 22 -3.39 8.43 -1.56
C SER A 22 -4.35 7.64 -2.48
N ILE A 23 -4.27 6.31 -2.47
CA ILE A 23 -5.16 5.44 -3.25
C ILE A 23 -6.61 5.59 -2.81
N VAL A 24 -6.84 5.62 -1.49
CA VAL A 24 -8.18 5.79 -0.94
C VAL A 24 -8.77 7.15 -1.30
N ASP A 25 -7.97 8.21 -1.24
CA ASP A 25 -8.40 9.57 -1.58
C ASP A 25 -8.69 9.71 -3.08
N ASP A 26 -7.79 9.22 -3.94
CA ASP A 26 -7.91 9.29 -5.40
C ASP A 26 -9.12 8.50 -5.92
N LEU A 27 -9.35 7.33 -5.34
CA LEU A 27 -10.47 6.45 -5.70
C LEU A 27 -11.75 6.74 -4.92
N LYS A 28 -11.73 7.74 -4.03
CA LYS A 28 -12.84 8.13 -3.15
C LYS A 28 -13.41 6.95 -2.36
N LEU A 29 -12.52 6.09 -1.89
CA LEU A 29 -12.87 4.95 -1.05
C LEU A 29 -13.04 5.40 0.41
N PRO A 30 -13.76 4.64 1.23
CA PRO A 30 -13.77 4.86 2.67
C PRO A 30 -12.38 4.74 3.31
N SER A 31 -12.06 5.61 4.27
CA SER A 31 -10.75 5.67 4.95
C SER A 31 -10.31 4.35 5.61
N HIS A 32 -11.26 3.47 5.97
CA HIS A 32 -10.94 2.18 6.58
C HIS A 32 -10.25 1.20 5.61
N TYR A 33 -10.29 1.45 4.30
CA TYR A 33 -9.56 0.64 3.32
C TYR A 33 -8.04 0.89 3.35
N ALA A 34 -7.59 2.06 3.79
CA ALA A 34 -6.16 2.41 3.80
C ALA A 34 -5.35 1.41 4.64
N ASN A 35 -5.84 1.07 5.83
CA ASN A 35 -5.21 0.10 6.72
C ASN A 35 -5.10 -1.29 6.08
N ASN A 36 -6.13 -1.73 5.37
CA ASN A 36 -6.12 -3.03 4.70
C ASN A 36 -5.13 -3.05 3.54
N ILE A 37 -5.08 -1.98 2.73
CA ILE A 37 -4.14 -1.85 1.61
C ILE A 37 -2.70 -1.84 2.13
N ALA A 38 -2.39 -0.99 3.12
CA ALA A 38 -1.07 -0.91 3.72
C ALA A 38 -0.62 -2.25 4.29
N ARG A 39 -1.51 -2.97 5.00
CA ARG A 39 -1.21 -4.31 5.51
C ARG A 39 -0.87 -5.29 4.39
N THR A 40 -1.67 -5.35 3.33
CA THR A 40 -1.42 -6.28 2.22
C THR A 40 -0.11 -5.98 1.49
N ILE A 41 0.30 -4.71 1.41
CA ILE A 41 1.64 -4.34 0.91
C ILE A 41 2.72 -4.91 1.83
N HIS A 42 2.62 -4.71 3.15
CA HIS A 42 3.59 -5.24 4.10
C HIS A 42 3.69 -6.78 4.06
N GLU A 43 2.55 -7.48 3.98
CA GLU A 43 2.51 -8.94 3.85
C GLU A 43 3.26 -9.40 2.60
N GLN A 44 3.03 -8.77 1.45
CA GLN A 44 3.75 -9.10 0.22
C GLN A 44 5.25 -8.79 0.33
N LEU A 45 5.62 -7.65 0.90
CA LEU A 45 7.04 -7.33 1.10
C LEU A 45 7.74 -8.36 1.99
N GLN A 46 7.10 -8.79 3.07
CA GLN A 46 7.62 -9.85 3.95
C GLN A 46 7.73 -11.21 3.25
N GLU A 47 6.76 -11.58 2.42
CA GLU A 47 6.81 -12.82 1.62
C GLU A 47 7.96 -12.81 0.59
N HIS A 48 8.31 -11.64 0.05
CA HIS A 48 9.38 -11.48 -0.93
C HIS A 48 10.79 -11.42 -0.30
N GLU A 49 10.91 -11.10 0.99
CA GLU A 49 12.18 -11.11 1.73
C GLU A 49 12.53 -12.48 2.37
N ALA A 50 11.58 -13.43 2.37
CA ALA A 50 11.74 -14.79 2.91
C ALA A 50 12.28 -15.80 1.88
#